data_AF-A0A9W8LYN0-F1
#
_entry.id   AF-A0A9W8LYN0-F1
#
_cell.length_a   1.000
_cell.length_b   1.000
_cell.length_c   1.000
_cell.angle_alpha   90.00
_cell.angle_beta   90.00
_cell.angle_gamma   90.00
#
_symmetry.space_group_name_H-M   'P 1'
#
loop_
_entity.id
_entity.type
_entity.pdbx_description
1 polymer ?
#
loop_
_entity_poly.entity_id
_entity_poly.type
_entity_poly.pdbx_seq_one_letter_code
_entity_poly.pdbx_strand_id
1 'polypeptide(L)'
;MNHDDLEGSELIYGLAPVMAVLQQGKRKVHSVFLQKTAQRDIARPRLDEICKMAKEQNIPIVQRSRKFMDNASADGSHQGVAVQAGPLGTPEILEILGA
;
A
#
# COMPACT_ATOMS: atom_id res chain seq x y z
N MET A 1 -15.07 -5.90 7.20
CA MET A 1 -14.31 -4.71 7.66
C MET A 1 -15.07 -4.18 8.86
N ASN A 2 -14.40 -3.94 9.98
CA ASN A 2 -14.96 -3.03 10.97
C ASN A 2 -14.76 -1.62 10.43
N HIS A 3 -15.75 -0.76 10.58
CA HIS A 3 -15.78 0.56 9.94
C HIS A 3 -14.67 1.50 10.47
N ASP A 4 -14.12 1.17 11.64
CA ASP A 4 -13.22 2.01 12.43
C ASP A 4 -11.73 1.90 12.01
N ASP A 5 -11.34 0.87 11.26
CA ASP A 5 -9.92 0.64 10.92
C ASP A 5 -9.40 1.60 9.83
N LEU A 6 -10.28 2.33 9.13
CA LEU A 6 -9.93 3.20 7.99
C LEU A 6 -10.29 4.67 8.19
N GLU A 7 -10.76 5.10 9.37
CA GLU A 7 -11.14 6.50 9.56
C GLU A 7 -9.90 7.41 9.34
N GLY A 8 -9.91 8.19 8.26
CA GLY A 8 -8.77 9.02 7.83
C GLY A 8 -7.65 8.28 7.08
N SER A 9 -7.86 7.04 6.61
CA SER A 9 -6.90 6.30 5.77
C SER A 9 -7.55 5.64 4.55
N GLU A 10 -6.79 5.59 3.45
CA GLU A 10 -7.13 4.96 2.19
C GLU A 10 -6.38 3.63 2.06
N LEU A 11 -7.00 2.69 1.35
CA LEU A 11 -6.35 1.45 0.96
C LEU A 11 -5.93 1.52 -0.51
N ILE A 12 -4.63 1.36 -0.76
CA ILE A 12 -4.04 1.37 -2.10
C ILE A 12 -3.49 -0.03 -2.39
N TYR A 13 -3.87 -0.64 -3.50
CA TYR A 13 -3.57 -2.05 -3.79
C TYR A 13 -2.92 -2.26 -5.16
N GLY A 14 -2.24 -3.40 -5.32
CA GLY A 14 -1.48 -3.73 -6.54
C GLY A 14 -0.02 -3.31 -6.47
N LEU A 15 0.85 -3.99 -7.23
CA LEU A 15 2.30 -3.78 -7.14
C LEU A 15 2.72 -2.36 -7.48
N ALA A 16 2.24 -1.81 -8.61
CA ALA A 16 2.66 -0.49 -9.08
C ALA A 16 2.15 0.67 -8.19
N PRO A 17 0.85 0.72 -7.80
CA PRO A 17 0.38 1.76 -6.89
C PRO A 17 1.08 1.72 -5.52
N VAL A 18 1.29 0.52 -4.95
CA VAL A 18 2.01 0.37 -3.68
C VAL A 18 3.46 0.85 -3.80
N MET A 19 4.15 0.48 -4.89
CA MET A 19 5.51 0.94 -5.17
C MET A 19 5.58 2.47 -5.20
N ALA A 20 4.65 3.12 -5.92
CA ALA A 20 4.60 4.57 -6.03
C ALA A 20 4.39 5.26 -4.68
N VAL A 21 3.53 4.72 -3.83
CA VAL A 21 3.28 5.25 -2.47
C VAL A 21 4.55 5.21 -1.63
N LEU A 22 5.25 4.08 -1.62
CA LEU A 22 6.47 3.90 -0.83
C LEU A 22 7.65 4.74 -1.35
N GLN A 23 7.74 4.95 -2.67
CA GLN A 23 8.82 5.73 -3.28
C GLN A 23 8.62 7.24 -3.12
N GLN A 24 7.39 7.74 -3.24
CA GLN A 24 7.13 9.17 -3.23
C GLN A 24 7.12 9.79 -1.83
N GLY A 25 6.79 9.01 -0.78
CA GLY A 25 6.76 9.51 0.60
C GLY A 25 5.73 10.62 0.86
N LYS A 26 4.80 10.88 -0.07
CA LYS A 26 3.79 11.96 0.02
C LYS A 26 2.59 11.62 0.91
N ARG A 27 2.56 10.42 1.48
CA ARG A 27 1.48 9.90 2.32
C ARG A 27 2.08 9.28 3.56
N LYS A 28 1.42 9.43 4.71
CA LYS A 28 1.74 8.65 5.90
C LYS A 28 1.31 7.20 5.69
N VAL A 29 2.27 6.28 5.60
CA VAL A 29 1.98 4.84 5.45
C VAL A 29 1.90 4.19 6.83
N HIS A 30 0.78 3.53 7.12
CA HIS A 30 0.54 2.88 8.41
C HIS A 30 0.96 1.41 8.39
N SER A 31 0.70 0.71 7.30
CA SER A 31 1.06 -0.70 7.15
C SER A 31 1.07 -1.16 5.69
N VAL A 32 1.88 -2.17 5.40
CA VAL A 32 1.83 -2.94 4.15
C VAL A 32 1.13 -4.26 4.43
N PHE A 33 0.09 -4.56 3.65
CA PHE A 33 -0.59 -5.85 3.68
C PHE A 33 -0.07 -6.78 2.58
N LEU A 34 0.34 -7.99 2.99
CA LEU A 34 0.75 -9.04 2.07
C LEU A 34 -0.21 -10.23 2.17
N GLN A 35 -0.65 -10.73 1.02
CA GLN A 35 -1.40 -11.98 0.99
C GLN A 35 -0.50 -13.13 1.48
N LYS A 36 -0.98 -13.94 2.43
CA LYS A 36 -0.25 -15.08 3.04
C LYS A 36 0.40 -16.05 2.06
N THR A 37 -0.10 -16.16 0.83
CA THR A 37 0.44 -17.05 -0.20
C THR A 37 1.27 -16.33 -1.27
N ALA A 38 1.28 -15.00 -1.30
CA ALA A 38 1.95 -14.22 -2.36
C ALA A 38 3.48 -14.33 -2.31
N GLN A 39 4.06 -14.65 -1.16
CA GLN A 39 5.51 -14.90 -1.02
C GLN A 39 5.95 -16.29 -1.51
N ARG A 40 5.02 -17.22 -1.75
CA ARG A 40 5.37 -18.57 -2.25
C ARG A 40 5.59 -18.61 -3.76
N ASP A 41 5.19 -17.56 -4.46
CA ASP A 41 5.54 -17.37 -5.86
C ASP A 41 7.00 -16.90 -5.92
N ILE A 42 7.93 -17.83 -6.16
CA ILE A 42 9.41 -17.65 -6.20
C ILE A 42 9.90 -16.52 -7.15
N ALA A 43 9.01 -15.85 -7.89
CA ALA A 43 9.34 -14.97 -9.01
C ALA A 43 8.68 -13.57 -8.92
N ARG A 44 8.68 -12.90 -7.76
CA ARG A 44 8.18 -11.51 -7.66
C ARG A 44 9.22 -10.51 -7.14
N PRO A 45 10.23 -10.12 -7.96
CA PRO A 45 11.22 -9.10 -7.60
C PRO A 45 10.61 -7.78 -7.07
N ARG A 46 9.48 -7.36 -7.64
CA ARG A 46 8.75 -6.15 -7.19
C ARG A 46 8.17 -6.30 -5.79
N LEU A 47 7.76 -7.51 -5.39
CA LEU A 47 7.26 -7.76 -4.05
C LEU A 47 8.39 -7.72 -3.02
N ASP A 48 9.55 -8.27 -3.38
CA ASP A 48 10.76 -8.21 -2.54
C ASP A 48 11.23 -6.77 -2.35
N GLU A 49 11.22 -5.97 -3.42
CA GLU A 49 11.52 -4.54 -3.37
C GLU A 49 10.56 -3.78 -2.46
N ILE A 50 9.24 -4.04 -2.55
CA ILE A 50 8.25 -3.48 -1.63
C ILE A 50 8.55 -3.86 -0.17
N CYS A 51 8.87 -5.13 0.08
CA CYS A 51 9.20 -5.60 1.42
C CYS A 51 10.49 -4.94 1.95
N LYS A 52 11.48 -4.74 1.09
CA LYS A 52 12.73 -4.05 1.42
C LYS A 52 12.45 -2.60 1.79
N MET A 53 11.75 -1.84 0.95
CA MET A 53 11.43 -0.44 1.24
C MET A 53 10.60 -0.29 2.52
N ALA A 54 9.61 -1.16 2.74
CA ALA A 54 8.81 -1.13 3.95
C ALA A 54 9.66 -1.35 5.22
N LYS A 55 10.62 -2.28 5.17
CA LYS A 55 11.58 -2.50 6.27
C LYS A 55 12.48 -1.29 6.48
N GLU A 56 13.07 -0.74 5.42
CA GLU A 56 13.94 0.44 5.49
C GLU A 56 13.22 1.67 6.06
N GLN A 57 11.92 1.81 5.79
CA GLN A 57 11.07 2.88 6.29
C GLN A 57 10.39 2.56 7.63
N ASN A 58 10.70 1.42 8.27
CA ASN A 58 10.08 0.94 9.51
C ASN A 58 8.54 0.82 9.44
N ILE A 59 8.01 0.50 8.26
CA ILE A 59 6.57 0.28 8.05
C ILE A 59 6.22 -1.18 8.37
N PRO A 60 5.24 -1.44 9.25
CA PRO A 60 4.79 -2.78 9.57
C PRO A 60 4.29 -3.55 8.34
N ILE A 61 4.81 -4.77 8.14
CA ILE A 61 4.31 -5.70 7.12
C ILE A 61 3.40 -6.71 7.80
N VAL A 62 2.13 -6.76 7.41
CA VAL A 62 1.12 -7.62 8.03
C VAL A 62 0.55 -8.59 7.02
N GLN A 63 0.58 -9.89 7.35
CA GLN A 63 -0.01 -10.90 6.50
C GLN A 63 -1.55 -10.90 6.60
N ARG A 64 -2.22 -11.02 5.45
CA ARG A 64 -3.68 -11.05 5.30
C ARG A 64 -4.14 -12.20 4.42
N SER A 65 -5.40 -12.61 4.59
CA SER A 65 -6.02 -13.64 3.75
C SER A 65 -6.36 -13.09 2.37
N ARG A 66 -6.49 -13.97 1.38
CA ARG A 66 -6.94 -13.58 0.03
C ARG A 66 -8.31 -12.88 0.07
N LYS A 67 -9.28 -13.48 0.78
CA LYS A 67 -10.62 -12.91 1.02
C LYS A 67 -10.58 -11.49 1.58
N PHE A 68 -9.66 -11.20 2.50
CA PHE A 68 -9.51 -9.83 3.01
C PHE A 68 -9.10 -8.87 1.90
N MET A 69 -8.10 -9.26 1.09
CA MET A 69 -7.59 -8.43 0.00
C MET A 69 -8.65 -8.22 -1.10
N ASP A 70 -9.40 -9.26 -1.47
CA ASP A 70 -10.48 -9.17 -2.47
C ASP A 70 -11.55 -8.16 -2.01
N ASN A 71 -12.07 -8.33 -0.79
CA ASN A 71 -13.05 -7.40 -0.20
C ASN A 71 -12.54 -5.96 -0.15
N ALA A 72 -11.27 -5.80 0.24
CA ALA A 72 -10.67 -4.49 0.46
C ALA A 72 -10.33 -3.77 -0.85
N SER A 73 -10.22 -4.52 -1.95
CA SER A 73 -9.97 -3.99 -3.30
C SER A 73 -11.21 -3.90 -4.18
N ALA A 74 -12.41 -4.16 -3.64
CA ALA A 74 -13.66 -4.28 -4.40
C ALA A 74 -13.49 -5.24 -5.60
N ASP A 75 -12.88 -6.41 -5.35
CA ASP A 75 -12.52 -7.43 -6.34
C ASP A 75 -11.52 -6.98 -7.42
N GLY A 76 -10.84 -5.85 -7.21
CA GLY A 76 -9.77 -5.34 -8.07
C GLY A 76 -8.50 -6.20 -8.05
N SER A 77 -7.63 -5.99 -9.05
CA SER A 77 -6.36 -6.73 -9.16
C SER A 77 -5.30 -6.23 -8.16
N HIS A 78 -5.39 -6.71 -6.91
CA HIS A 78 -4.46 -6.35 -5.84
C HIS A 78 -3.09 -7.06 -5.92
N GLN A 79 -2.95 -8.11 -6.75
CA GLN A 79 -1.69 -8.82 -7.01
C GLN A 79 -0.93 -9.30 -5.75
N GLY A 80 -1.66 -9.52 -4.66
CA GLY A 80 -1.12 -9.98 -3.38
C GLY A 80 -0.55 -8.90 -2.44
N VAL A 81 -0.68 -7.61 -2.77
CA VAL A 81 -0.15 -6.51 -1.94
C VAL A 81 -1.11 -5.32 -1.86
N ALA A 82 -1.12 -4.65 -0.70
CA ALA A 82 -1.79 -3.37 -0.49
C ALA A 82 -1.06 -2.56 0.59
N VAL A 83 -1.37 -1.27 0.69
CA VAL A 83 -0.94 -0.39 1.77
C VAL A 83 -2.14 0.34 2.35
N GLN A 84 -2.13 0.50 3.67
CA GLN A 84 -2.97 1.44 4.37
C GLN A 84 -2.19 2.74 4.52
N ALA A 85 -2.69 3.82 3.94
CA ALA A 85 -2.02 5.12 3.96
C ALA A 85 -3.01 6.24 4.24
N GLY A 86 -2.56 7.34 4.83
CA GLY A 86 -3.34 8.56 4.91
C GLY A 86 -3.68 9.14 3.52
N PRO A 87 -4.58 10.13 3.46
CA PRO A 87 -4.94 10.82 2.22
C PRO A 87 -3.70 11.44 1.56
N LEU A 88 -3.73 11.57 0.24
CA LEU A 88 -2.74 12.39 -0.45
C LEU A 88 -3.04 13.86 -0.12
N GLY A 89 -2.04 14.59 0.37
CA GLY A 89 -2.17 16.03 0.54
C GLY A 89 -2.52 16.71 -0.78
N THR A 90 -3.38 17.73 -0.72
CA THR A 90 -3.62 18.59 -1.89
C THR A 90 -2.50 19.62 -1.93
N PRO A 91 -1.66 19.65 -2.98
CA PRO A 91 -0.63 20.68 -3.09
C PRO A 91 -1.28 22.05 -3.26
N GLU A 92 -0.65 23.09 -2.72
CA GLU A 92 -1.12 24.46 -2.94
C GLU A 92 -0.89 24.89 -4.40
N ILE A 93 -1.72 25.81 -4.90
CA ILE A 93 -1.61 26.33 -6.28
C ILE A 93 -0.20 26.85 -6.59
N LEU A 94 0.46 27.49 -5.63
CA LEU A 94 1.82 28.00 -5.80
C LEU A 94 2.86 26.88 -5.97
N GLU A 95 2.73 25.79 -5.23
CA GLU A 95 3.58 24.59 -5.40
C GLU A 95 3.41 23.96 -6.78
N ILE A 96 2.18 23.98 -7.34
CA ILE A 96 1.89 23.47 -8.69
C ILE A 96 2.54 24.35 -9.76
N LEU A 97 2.54 25.67 -9.56
CA LEU A 97 3.10 26.65 -10.49
C LEU A 97 4.63 26.75 -10.39
N GLY A 98 5.24 26.17 -9.37
CA GLY A 98 6.69 26.23 -9.15
C GLY A 98 7.21 27.66 -8.95
N ALA A 99 6.37 28.53 -8.40
CA ALA A 99 6.58 29.98 -8.28
C ALA A 99 6.78 30.40 -6.82
#